data_AF-A0A4P7AGV1-F1
#
_entry.id   AF-A0A4P7AGV1-F1
#
_cell.length_a   1.000
_cell.length_b   1.000
_cell.length_c   1.000
_cell.angle_alpha   90.00
_cell.angle_beta   90.00
_cell.angle_gamma   90.00
#
_symmetry.space_group_name_H-M   'P 1'
#
loop_
_entity.id
_entity.type
_entity.pdbx_description
1 polymer ?
#
loop_
_entity_poly.entity_id
_entity_poly.type
_entity_poly.pdbx_seq_one_letter_code
_entity_poly.pdbx_strand_id
1 'polypeptide(L)'
;MIGMISTAYFTVRDREGVKTVKKYWWRNMVIQHVKFRGKFFIIATIGYGKANAAMAITYLMEEYPALETVLNIDLALSTNDKFDTTDTVMSTKFIYRDADLTVFKDIKYGQIVHEPEAFAFNTEFVTQVKNFKLGVSDGIVGTADMLIYNSKQFKEMVDKYGQTIDVIDTESGALAQVAKKSSVNFVALKIIYNNALSPWDNDPLHKFKIYETANTLKYLLARLFNLLSSRYIIDFSKSSNDELEVINELFELEHDQWVKRFKKDTVSLFSGMGPSLMMVDKSGLKPEAVDIVEVMKAKIEDEGPSKVILGEDEWKNAPKKWLRKLMFLNNISVNDDELLWNKSAKYDLKTGKIFTMEDVAKNIAKVIADRSQDKSSYTYDGATVNKKHLLIACDAPISFYITHNQTHEFVEGKKKGSQLVANEFMKYLNTILAEVESPFEKILVYVKIPAIGSGKLPIFMTTKNKVNTPIVFGGFNEKDQNVFTVVDITRNDYDPLKVGSFKVTVRLKTEG
;
A
#
# COMPACT_ATOMS: atom_id res chain seq x y z
N MET A 1 15.66 7.71 -14.39
CA MET A 1 14.18 7.87 -14.63
C MET A 1 13.55 6.48 -14.73
N ILE A 2 12.30 6.30 -14.32
CA ILE A 2 11.64 4.98 -14.31
C ILE A 2 10.44 4.98 -15.27
N GLY A 3 10.40 3.98 -16.14
CA GLY A 3 9.31 3.69 -17.05
C GLY A 3 8.44 2.55 -16.53
N MET A 4 7.12 2.66 -16.73
CA MET A 4 6.14 1.62 -16.49
C MET A 4 5.40 1.37 -17.81
N ILE A 5 5.48 0.15 -18.34
CA ILE A 5 4.78 -0.25 -19.56
C ILE A 5 3.68 -1.23 -19.17
N SER A 6 2.47 -0.99 -19.65
CA SER A 6 1.30 -1.83 -19.35
C SER A 6 0.36 -1.88 -20.53
N THR A 7 -0.33 -2.99 -20.70
CA THR A 7 -1.51 -3.11 -21.58
C THR A 7 -2.77 -2.62 -20.89
N ALA A 8 -2.81 -2.69 -19.56
CA ALA A 8 -3.87 -2.09 -18.76
C ALA A 8 -3.72 -0.56 -18.72
N TYR A 9 -4.79 0.14 -19.07
CA TYR A 9 -4.83 1.59 -18.89
C TYR A 9 -5.07 1.93 -17.41
N PHE A 10 -4.13 2.63 -16.79
CA PHE A 10 -4.31 3.18 -15.45
C PHE A 10 -3.83 4.63 -15.36
N THR A 11 -4.41 5.36 -14.42
CA THR A 11 -4.07 6.76 -14.12
C THR A 11 -3.84 6.90 -12.63
N VAL A 12 -2.94 7.80 -12.25
CA VAL A 12 -2.75 8.18 -10.86
C VAL A 12 -3.55 9.47 -10.62
N ARG A 13 -4.47 9.43 -9.66
CA ARG A 13 -5.29 10.61 -9.33
C ARG A 13 -4.42 11.70 -8.71
N ASP A 14 -4.51 12.90 -9.27
CA ASP A 14 -3.80 14.07 -8.76
C ASP A 14 -4.21 14.40 -7.31
N ARG A 15 -3.20 14.66 -6.48
CA ARG A 15 -3.33 15.05 -5.06
C ARG A 15 -2.03 15.72 -4.60
N GLU A 16 -1.97 16.18 -3.35
CA GLU A 16 -0.72 16.73 -2.81
C GLU A 16 0.43 15.72 -2.95
N GLY A 17 1.55 16.18 -3.51
CA GLY A 17 2.71 15.34 -3.80
C GLY A 17 2.59 14.42 -5.01
N VAL A 18 1.45 14.36 -5.71
CA VAL A 18 1.25 13.49 -6.88
C VAL A 18 0.55 14.25 -8.01
N LYS A 19 1.19 14.38 -9.16
CA LYS A 19 0.64 15.14 -10.29
C LYS A 19 0.98 14.52 -11.63
N THR A 20 -0.02 14.38 -12.49
CA THR A 20 0.19 14.11 -13.92
C THR A 20 0.59 15.43 -14.61
N VAL A 21 1.85 15.52 -15.04
CA VAL A 21 2.42 16.76 -15.60
C VAL A 21 2.27 16.88 -17.11
N LYS A 22 2.18 15.74 -17.81
CA LYS A 22 1.99 15.66 -19.26
C LYS A 22 1.26 14.38 -19.60
N LYS A 23 0.33 14.43 -20.55
CA LYS A 23 -0.33 13.25 -21.11
C LYS A 23 -0.53 13.44 -22.60
N TYR A 24 -0.12 12.47 -23.41
CA TYR A 24 -0.24 12.55 -24.86
C TYR A 24 -0.38 11.17 -25.49
N TRP A 25 -0.92 11.14 -26.69
CA TRP A 25 -0.93 9.97 -27.55
C TRP A 25 0.31 9.99 -28.44
N TRP A 26 0.96 8.83 -28.56
CA TRP A 26 1.98 8.60 -29.57
C TRP A 26 1.61 7.33 -30.32
N ARG A 27 1.22 7.43 -31.60
CA ARG A 27 0.64 6.30 -32.34
C ARG A 27 -0.54 5.68 -31.56
N ASN A 28 -0.49 4.40 -31.26
CA ASN A 28 -1.50 3.64 -30.51
C ASN A 28 -1.18 3.47 -29.01
N MET A 29 -0.26 4.26 -28.44
CA MET A 29 0.02 4.25 -27.00
C MET A 29 -0.32 5.59 -26.33
N VAL A 30 -0.74 5.51 -25.07
CA VAL A 30 -0.95 6.67 -24.20
C VAL A 30 0.23 6.81 -23.28
N ILE A 31 0.86 7.98 -23.26
CA ILE A 31 2.02 8.26 -22.43
C ILE A 31 1.67 9.32 -21.40
N GLN A 32 1.98 9.03 -20.15
CA GLN A 32 1.71 9.88 -19.00
C GLN A 32 3.01 10.15 -18.26
N HIS A 33 3.29 11.42 -17.99
CA HIS A 33 4.36 11.84 -17.12
C HIS A 33 3.77 12.10 -15.75
N VAL A 34 4.15 11.30 -14.77
CA VAL A 34 3.65 11.41 -13.40
C VAL A 34 4.79 11.83 -12.50
N LYS A 35 4.61 12.94 -11.78
CA LYS A 35 5.48 13.37 -10.70
C LYS A 35 4.90 12.85 -9.39
N PHE A 36 5.55 11.88 -8.76
CA PHE A 36 5.15 11.30 -7.48
C PHE A 36 6.23 11.57 -6.43
N ARG A 37 5.87 12.33 -5.39
CA ARG A 37 6.73 12.76 -4.27
C ARG A 37 8.12 13.27 -4.70
N GLY A 38 8.16 13.99 -5.82
CA GLY A 38 9.38 14.60 -6.36
C GLY A 38 10.13 13.74 -7.39
N LYS A 39 9.77 12.46 -7.57
CA LYS A 39 10.30 11.59 -8.63
C LYS A 39 9.41 11.59 -9.87
N PHE A 40 10.02 11.44 -11.03
CA PHE A 40 9.33 11.38 -12.32
C PHE A 40 9.22 9.93 -12.81
N PHE A 41 8.01 9.58 -13.22
CA PHE A 41 7.64 8.30 -13.79
C PHE A 41 7.04 8.52 -15.17
N ILE A 42 7.38 7.64 -16.11
CA ILE A 42 6.72 7.57 -17.41
C ILE A 42 5.84 6.33 -17.40
N ILE A 43 4.53 6.50 -17.57
CA ILE A 43 3.58 5.39 -17.71
C ILE A 43 3.15 5.35 -19.16
N ALA A 44 3.47 4.25 -19.85
CA ALA A 44 3.05 3.99 -21.22
C ALA A 44 2.03 2.86 -21.24
N THR A 45 0.80 3.19 -21.63
CA THR A 45 -0.22 2.19 -21.94
C THR A 45 -0.13 1.82 -23.40
N ILE A 46 0.12 0.55 -23.69
CA ILE A 46 0.37 0.01 -25.04
C ILE A 46 -0.73 -0.97 -25.46
N GLY A 47 -0.79 -1.29 -26.75
CA GLY A 47 -1.59 -2.43 -27.23
C GLY A 47 -0.90 -3.77 -26.93
N TYR A 48 -1.67 -4.86 -26.97
CA TYR A 48 -1.17 -6.23 -26.85
C TYR A 48 -0.17 -6.58 -27.97
N GLY A 49 0.75 -7.48 -27.66
CA GLY A 49 1.63 -8.13 -28.62
C GLY A 49 3.06 -7.57 -28.70
N LYS A 50 3.96 -8.43 -29.16
CA LYS A 50 5.42 -8.22 -29.18
C LYS A 50 5.83 -6.99 -29.99
N ALA A 51 5.17 -6.73 -31.12
CA ALA A 51 5.46 -5.57 -31.97
C ALA A 51 5.14 -4.23 -31.28
N ASN A 52 3.98 -4.16 -30.59
CA ASN A 52 3.60 -2.97 -29.83
C ASN A 52 4.57 -2.74 -28.67
N ALA A 53 4.93 -3.81 -27.96
CA ALA A 53 5.88 -3.78 -26.87
C ALA A 53 7.27 -3.30 -27.31
N ALA A 54 7.83 -3.87 -28.37
CA ALA A 54 9.14 -3.49 -28.90
C ALA A 54 9.16 -2.03 -29.39
N MET A 55 8.10 -1.58 -30.07
CA MET A 55 7.97 -0.18 -30.50
C MET A 55 7.92 0.77 -29.30
N ALA A 56 7.15 0.42 -28.26
CA ALA A 56 6.99 1.25 -27.08
C ALA A 56 8.29 1.45 -26.33
N ILE A 57 8.97 0.36 -25.96
CA ILE A 57 10.21 0.47 -25.18
C ILE A 57 11.33 1.16 -25.96
N THR A 58 11.43 0.92 -27.28
CA THR A 58 12.37 1.64 -28.15
C THR A 58 12.08 3.14 -28.14
N TYR A 59 10.80 3.54 -28.35
CA TYR A 59 10.42 4.95 -28.28
C TYR A 59 10.74 5.57 -26.92
N LEU A 60 10.44 4.88 -25.81
CA LEU A 60 10.75 5.39 -24.48
C LEU A 60 12.26 5.57 -24.25
N MET A 61 13.10 4.66 -24.74
CA MET A 61 14.55 4.77 -24.61
C MET A 61 15.11 5.94 -25.41
N GLU A 62 14.63 6.16 -26.64
CA GLU A 62 15.06 7.26 -27.51
C GLU A 62 14.55 8.63 -27.02
N GLU A 63 13.29 8.72 -26.60
CA GLU A 63 12.67 9.96 -26.11
C GLU A 63 13.18 10.34 -24.72
N TYR A 64 13.51 9.35 -23.88
CA TYR A 64 13.94 9.56 -22.49
C TYR A 64 15.34 8.98 -22.24
N PRO A 65 16.41 9.69 -22.61
CA PRO A 65 17.80 9.22 -22.42
C PRO A 65 18.17 8.90 -20.96
N ALA A 66 17.42 9.45 -19.99
CA ALA A 66 17.60 9.19 -18.56
C ALA A 66 16.83 7.95 -18.06
N LEU A 67 16.19 7.17 -18.93
CA LEU A 67 15.44 5.97 -18.58
C LEU A 67 16.39 4.82 -18.25
N GLU A 68 16.45 4.44 -16.98
CA GLU A 68 17.42 3.43 -16.47
C GLU A 68 16.73 2.10 -16.11
N THR A 69 15.41 2.17 -15.87
CA THR A 69 14.60 1.03 -15.42
C THR A 69 13.24 1.06 -16.09
N VAL A 70 12.81 -0.10 -16.56
CA VAL A 70 11.46 -0.34 -17.08
C VAL A 70 10.80 -1.45 -16.27
N LEU A 71 9.60 -1.18 -15.78
CA LEU A 71 8.71 -2.14 -15.15
C LEU A 71 7.61 -2.50 -16.14
N ASN A 72 7.38 -3.78 -16.39
CA ASN A 72 6.15 -4.22 -17.04
C ASN A 72 5.14 -4.68 -15.99
N ILE A 73 4.05 -3.94 -15.83
CA ILE A 73 3.06 -4.19 -14.77
C ILE A 73 1.73 -4.48 -15.45
N ASP A 74 1.21 -5.69 -15.33
CA ASP A 74 0.02 -6.11 -16.05
C ASP A 74 -0.75 -7.22 -15.34
N LEU A 75 -1.99 -7.43 -15.78
CA LEU A 75 -2.73 -8.64 -15.45
C LEU A 75 -2.26 -9.77 -16.39
N ALA A 76 -2.20 -11.00 -15.88
CA ALA A 76 -1.75 -12.14 -16.66
C ALA A 76 -2.49 -13.44 -16.31
N LEU A 77 -2.29 -14.44 -17.15
CA LEU A 77 -2.71 -15.82 -16.87
C LEU A 77 -1.54 -16.59 -16.27
N SER A 78 -1.84 -17.42 -15.28
CA SER A 78 -0.93 -18.47 -14.83
C SER A 78 -1.15 -19.73 -15.67
N THR A 79 -0.11 -20.54 -15.87
CA THR A 79 -0.27 -21.93 -16.34
C THR A 79 0.28 -22.95 -15.33
N ASN A 80 0.49 -22.49 -14.09
CA ASN A 80 1.00 -23.25 -12.97
C ASN A 80 0.03 -23.14 -11.77
N ASP A 81 -0.39 -24.29 -11.24
CA ASP A 81 -1.37 -24.39 -10.15
C ASP A 81 -0.90 -23.82 -8.81
N LYS A 82 0.39 -23.46 -8.69
CA LYS A 82 0.91 -22.79 -7.50
C LYS A 82 0.50 -21.31 -7.38
N PHE A 83 -0.13 -20.74 -8.41
CA PHE A 83 -0.58 -19.35 -8.41
C PHE A 83 -2.10 -19.25 -8.50
N ASP A 84 -2.68 -18.58 -7.51
CA ASP A 84 -4.10 -18.30 -7.42
C ASP A 84 -4.46 -16.95 -8.03
N THR A 85 -5.77 -16.69 -8.16
CA THR A 85 -6.24 -15.35 -8.55
C THR A 85 -5.77 -14.33 -7.53
N THR A 86 -5.34 -13.16 -7.99
CA THR A 86 -4.73 -12.05 -7.25
C THR A 86 -3.27 -12.22 -6.84
N ASP A 87 -2.67 -13.40 -7.01
CA ASP A 87 -1.23 -13.56 -6.79
C ASP A 87 -0.44 -12.64 -7.71
N THR A 88 0.62 -12.03 -7.17
CA THR A 88 1.54 -11.21 -7.95
C THR A 88 2.83 -11.95 -8.19
N VAL A 89 3.14 -12.22 -9.46
CA VAL A 89 4.38 -12.85 -9.88
C VAL A 89 5.39 -11.80 -10.30
N MET A 90 6.55 -11.79 -9.64
CA MET A 90 7.71 -11.02 -10.08
C MET A 90 8.56 -11.90 -10.99
N SER A 91 8.77 -11.44 -12.22
CA SER A 91 9.61 -12.14 -13.19
C SER A 91 10.85 -11.35 -13.56
N THR A 92 11.95 -12.08 -13.58
CA THR A 92 13.25 -11.61 -14.07
C THR A 92 13.81 -12.51 -15.16
N LYS A 93 13.07 -13.54 -15.58
CA LYS A 93 13.45 -14.47 -16.63
C LYS A 93 12.30 -14.59 -17.64
N PHE A 94 12.61 -14.28 -18.88
CA PHE A 94 11.62 -14.17 -19.97
C PHE A 94 12.00 -15.08 -21.12
N ILE A 95 11.02 -15.77 -21.68
CA ILE A 95 11.17 -16.62 -22.86
C ILE A 95 10.09 -16.30 -23.88
N TYR A 96 10.34 -16.55 -25.16
CA TYR A 96 9.26 -16.64 -26.14
C TYR A 96 8.64 -18.02 -26.10
N ARG A 97 7.34 -18.10 -26.37
CA ARG A 97 6.54 -19.34 -26.45
C ARG A 97 6.20 -19.79 -27.88
N ASP A 98 6.34 -18.88 -28.83
CA ASP A 98 5.89 -19.02 -30.21
C ASP A 98 7.04 -18.91 -31.23
N ALA A 99 8.28 -18.75 -30.77
CA ALA A 99 9.45 -18.73 -31.64
C ALA A 99 9.89 -20.17 -31.97
N ASP A 100 9.82 -20.54 -33.25
CA ASP A 100 10.32 -21.83 -33.74
C ASP A 100 11.28 -21.60 -34.90
N LEU A 101 12.57 -21.59 -34.57
CA LEU A 101 13.67 -21.47 -35.52
C LEU A 101 14.57 -22.71 -35.45
N THR A 102 14.01 -23.85 -35.03
CA THR A 102 14.72 -25.14 -34.83
C THR A 102 15.24 -25.75 -36.13
N VAL A 103 14.85 -25.20 -37.30
CA VAL A 103 15.46 -25.50 -38.60
C VAL A 103 16.96 -25.18 -38.63
N PHE A 104 17.39 -24.19 -37.85
CA PHE A 104 18.80 -23.88 -37.69
C PHE A 104 19.43 -24.77 -36.64
N LYS A 105 20.64 -25.26 -36.93
CA LYS A 105 21.40 -26.13 -36.02
C LYS A 105 21.63 -25.41 -34.68
N ASP A 106 21.51 -26.15 -33.58
CA ASP A 106 21.79 -25.70 -32.21
C ASP A 106 20.85 -24.59 -31.70
N ILE A 107 19.67 -24.40 -32.32
CA ILE A 107 18.60 -23.51 -31.84
C ILE A 107 17.50 -24.33 -31.17
N LYS A 108 17.11 -23.93 -29.96
CA LYS A 108 16.00 -24.55 -29.22
C LYS A 108 14.66 -23.89 -29.55
N TYR A 109 13.57 -24.63 -29.34
CA TYR A 109 12.23 -24.06 -29.39
C TYR A 109 12.11 -22.91 -28.37
N GLY A 110 11.52 -21.79 -28.78
CA GLY A 110 11.46 -20.54 -28.01
C GLY A 110 12.66 -19.60 -28.17
N GLN A 111 13.75 -20.05 -28.79
CA GLN A 111 14.95 -19.23 -28.98
C GLN A 111 14.90 -18.48 -30.32
N ILE A 112 15.22 -17.18 -30.28
CA ILE A 112 15.46 -16.39 -31.48
C ILE A 112 16.93 -16.55 -31.89
N VAL A 113 17.20 -16.68 -33.19
CA VAL A 113 18.58 -16.77 -33.71
C VAL A 113 19.38 -15.54 -33.29
N HIS A 114 20.61 -15.78 -32.81
CA HIS A 114 21.50 -14.76 -32.22
C HIS A 114 21.02 -14.11 -30.91
N GLU A 115 20.02 -14.69 -30.25
CA GLU A 115 19.57 -14.31 -28.92
C GLU A 115 19.78 -15.45 -27.91
N PRO A 116 19.87 -15.16 -26.61
CA PRO A 116 19.84 -16.21 -25.59
C PRO A 116 18.50 -16.95 -25.57
N GLU A 117 18.49 -18.18 -25.07
CA GLU A 117 17.27 -18.97 -24.87
C GLU A 117 16.27 -18.28 -23.91
N ALA A 118 16.78 -17.49 -22.99
CA ALA A 118 15.99 -16.70 -22.06
C ALA A 118 16.70 -15.37 -21.76
N PHE A 119 15.92 -14.31 -21.61
CA PHE A 119 16.40 -13.00 -21.17
C PHE A 119 16.29 -12.93 -19.65
N ALA A 120 17.42 -12.80 -18.95
CA ALA A 120 17.48 -12.82 -17.48
C ALA A 120 18.05 -11.52 -16.89
N PHE A 121 17.46 -11.04 -15.78
CA PHE A 121 17.86 -9.82 -15.08
C PHE A 121 18.15 -10.13 -13.60
N ASN A 122 19.40 -9.96 -13.19
CA ASN A 122 19.79 -10.03 -11.79
C ASN A 122 20.52 -8.74 -11.44
N THR A 123 19.76 -7.72 -11.07
CA THR A 123 20.24 -6.36 -10.89
C THR A 123 19.98 -5.91 -9.47
N GLU A 124 20.70 -4.89 -8.98
CA GLU A 124 20.46 -4.33 -7.65
C GLU A 124 18.99 -3.88 -7.47
N PHE A 125 18.38 -3.38 -8.55
CA PHE A 125 16.97 -3.03 -8.58
C PHE A 125 16.04 -4.21 -8.26
N VAL A 126 16.32 -5.41 -8.81
CA VAL A 126 15.57 -6.64 -8.49
C VAL A 126 15.66 -6.93 -7.00
N THR A 127 16.86 -6.83 -6.43
CA THR A 127 17.07 -7.02 -4.99
C THR A 127 16.29 -6.00 -4.16
N GLN A 128 16.31 -4.73 -4.55
CA GLN A 128 15.55 -3.66 -3.86
C GLN A 128 14.04 -3.94 -3.86
N VAL A 129 13.46 -4.36 -5.00
CA VAL A 129 12.04 -4.72 -5.09
C VAL A 129 11.70 -5.90 -4.18
N LYS A 130 12.53 -6.94 -4.15
CA LYS A 130 12.35 -8.10 -3.26
C LYS A 130 12.45 -7.73 -1.78
N ASN A 131 13.43 -6.89 -1.47
CA ASN A 131 13.72 -6.43 -0.11
C ASN A 131 12.61 -5.53 0.45
N PHE A 132 11.86 -4.81 -0.39
CA PHE A 132 10.71 -4.02 0.04
C PHE A 132 9.48 -4.88 0.41
N LYS A 133 9.48 -6.19 0.10
CA LYS A 133 8.39 -7.14 0.42
C LYS A 133 7.03 -6.71 -0.11
N LEU A 134 6.94 -6.53 -1.43
CA LEU A 134 5.68 -6.20 -2.12
C LEU A 134 4.62 -7.32 -2.07
N GLY A 135 4.93 -8.50 -1.50
CA GLY A 135 4.02 -9.67 -1.52
C GLY A 135 4.03 -10.37 -2.87
N VAL A 136 5.22 -10.60 -3.42
CA VAL A 136 5.40 -11.18 -4.77
C VAL A 136 6.10 -12.52 -4.70
N SER A 137 5.76 -13.40 -5.64
CA SER A 137 6.39 -14.70 -5.82
C SER A 137 7.22 -14.73 -7.10
N ASP A 138 8.35 -15.44 -7.09
CA ASP A 138 9.20 -15.57 -8.28
C ASP A 138 8.54 -16.47 -9.34
N GLY A 139 8.66 -16.10 -10.62
CA GLY A 139 8.22 -16.93 -11.73
C GLY A 139 8.79 -16.53 -13.09
N ILE A 140 8.67 -17.45 -14.06
CA ILE A 140 9.09 -17.24 -15.46
C ILE A 140 7.91 -16.76 -16.31
N VAL A 141 8.11 -15.70 -17.10
CA VAL A 141 7.10 -15.25 -18.07
C VAL A 141 7.43 -15.78 -19.46
N GLY A 142 6.45 -16.46 -20.07
CA GLY A 142 6.50 -16.90 -21.46
C GLY A 142 5.59 -16.08 -22.36
N THR A 143 6.19 -15.38 -23.31
CA THR A 143 5.51 -14.43 -24.19
C THR A 143 5.18 -15.02 -25.56
N ALA A 144 3.97 -14.80 -26.05
CA ALA A 144 3.60 -15.07 -27.45
C ALA A 144 2.52 -14.11 -27.92
N ASP A 145 2.36 -13.92 -29.23
CA ASP A 145 1.22 -13.19 -29.81
C ASP A 145 -0.07 -14.06 -29.83
N MET A 146 -0.27 -14.85 -28.76
CA MET A 146 -1.44 -15.69 -28.54
C MET A 146 -1.66 -15.95 -27.04
N LEU A 147 -2.92 -15.86 -26.61
CA LEU A 147 -3.35 -16.29 -25.29
C LEU A 147 -3.66 -17.79 -25.28
N ILE A 148 -3.56 -18.42 -24.10
CA ILE A 148 -4.05 -19.77 -23.86
C ILE A 148 -5.42 -19.68 -23.20
N TYR A 149 -6.43 -20.22 -23.87
CA TYR A 149 -7.82 -20.17 -23.39
C TYR A 149 -8.51 -21.54 -23.37
N ASN A 150 -7.81 -22.61 -23.77
CA ASN A 150 -8.31 -23.97 -23.67
C ASN A 150 -7.21 -24.99 -23.38
N SER A 151 -7.62 -26.17 -22.92
CA SER A 151 -6.74 -27.26 -22.50
C SER A 151 -5.89 -27.83 -23.64
N LYS A 152 -6.38 -27.80 -24.89
CA LYS A 152 -5.62 -28.25 -26.06
C LYS A 152 -4.40 -27.36 -26.29
N GLN A 153 -4.57 -26.04 -26.32
CA GLN A 153 -3.47 -25.07 -26.45
C GLN A 153 -2.46 -25.19 -25.31
N PHE A 154 -2.95 -25.39 -24.08
CA PHE A 154 -2.08 -25.63 -22.93
C PHE A 154 -1.24 -26.89 -23.12
N LYS A 155 -1.85 -28.02 -23.50
CA LYS A 155 -1.15 -29.28 -23.73
C LYS A 155 -0.11 -29.15 -24.85
N GLU A 156 -0.48 -28.54 -25.97
CA GLU A 156 0.46 -28.28 -27.08
C GLU A 156 1.65 -27.41 -26.65
N MET A 157 1.43 -26.42 -25.79
CA MET A 157 2.52 -25.62 -25.22
C MET A 157 3.45 -26.48 -24.37
N VAL A 158 2.91 -27.28 -23.44
CA VAL A 158 3.70 -28.15 -22.55
C VAL A 158 4.50 -29.17 -23.37
N ASP A 159 3.88 -29.81 -24.36
CA ASP A 159 4.52 -30.81 -25.22
C ASP A 159 5.70 -30.19 -26.01
N LYS A 160 5.57 -28.93 -26.46
CA LYS A 160 6.64 -28.23 -27.19
C LYS A 160 7.77 -27.72 -26.29
N TYR A 161 7.46 -27.19 -25.11
CA TYR A 161 8.47 -26.67 -24.18
C TYR A 161 9.13 -27.73 -23.31
N GLY A 162 8.47 -28.89 -23.15
CA GLY A 162 8.88 -29.92 -22.20
C GLY A 162 8.64 -29.56 -20.73
N GLN A 163 7.97 -28.44 -20.44
CA GLN A 163 7.66 -27.99 -19.08
C GLN A 163 6.49 -26.99 -19.07
N THR A 164 5.88 -26.81 -17.90
CA THR A 164 4.94 -25.70 -17.66
C THR A 164 5.69 -24.37 -17.54
N ILE A 165 4.99 -23.29 -17.84
CA ILE A 165 5.50 -21.93 -17.71
C ILE A 165 4.66 -21.22 -16.66
N ASP A 166 5.30 -20.53 -15.72
CA ASP A 166 4.58 -19.93 -14.59
C ASP A 166 3.51 -18.95 -15.04
N VAL A 167 3.88 -17.99 -15.89
CA VAL A 167 3.01 -16.90 -16.34
C VAL A 167 3.09 -16.75 -17.85
N ILE A 168 1.96 -16.49 -18.49
CA ILE A 168 1.90 -16.19 -19.93
C ILE A 168 1.38 -14.78 -20.18
N ASP A 169 1.97 -14.11 -21.17
CA ASP A 169 1.57 -12.78 -21.61
C ASP A 169 1.86 -12.58 -23.11
N THR A 170 1.73 -11.35 -23.61
CA THR A 170 2.00 -11.03 -25.02
C THR A 170 3.07 -9.95 -25.23
N GLU A 171 3.74 -9.48 -24.17
CA GLU A 171 4.64 -8.32 -24.24
C GLU A 171 6.03 -8.54 -23.63
N SER A 172 6.13 -9.20 -22.47
CA SER A 172 7.33 -9.13 -21.62
C SER A 172 8.61 -9.61 -22.29
N GLY A 173 8.56 -10.64 -23.12
CA GLY A 173 9.70 -11.18 -23.84
C GLY A 173 10.29 -10.16 -24.82
N ALA A 174 9.43 -9.41 -25.53
CA ALA A 174 9.86 -8.35 -26.43
C ALA A 174 10.43 -7.16 -25.67
N LEU A 175 9.81 -6.78 -24.55
CA LEU A 175 10.34 -5.75 -23.65
C LEU A 175 11.72 -6.15 -23.10
N ALA A 176 11.85 -7.39 -22.63
CA ALA A 176 13.09 -7.95 -22.09
C ALA A 176 14.21 -8.01 -23.13
N GLN A 177 13.90 -8.44 -24.35
CA GLN A 177 14.87 -8.49 -25.45
C GLN A 177 15.43 -7.10 -25.76
N VAL A 178 14.57 -6.09 -25.94
CA VAL A 178 15.03 -4.72 -26.23
C VAL A 178 15.74 -4.09 -25.04
N ALA A 179 15.25 -4.32 -23.81
CA ALA A 179 15.92 -3.88 -22.59
C ALA A 179 17.34 -4.45 -22.46
N LYS A 180 17.55 -5.72 -22.83
CA LYS A 180 18.90 -6.33 -22.83
C LYS A 180 19.86 -5.68 -23.81
N LYS A 181 19.36 -5.26 -24.98
CA LYS A 181 20.18 -4.58 -25.99
C LYS A 181 20.55 -3.15 -25.61
N SER A 182 19.80 -2.55 -24.69
CA SER A 182 19.92 -1.13 -24.33
C SER A 182 20.44 -0.90 -22.90
N SER A 183 20.92 -1.96 -22.23
CA SER A 183 21.41 -1.93 -20.84
C SER A 183 20.45 -1.28 -19.82
N VAL A 184 19.14 -1.41 -20.05
CA VAL A 184 18.10 -0.92 -19.13
C VAL A 184 17.68 -2.06 -18.18
N ASN A 185 17.53 -1.75 -16.89
CA ASN A 185 17.00 -2.71 -15.92
C ASN A 185 15.55 -3.06 -16.27
N PHE A 186 15.19 -4.34 -16.20
CA PHE A 186 13.83 -4.79 -16.51
C PHE A 186 13.32 -5.80 -15.49
N VAL A 187 12.05 -5.63 -15.10
CA VAL A 187 11.28 -6.53 -14.24
C VAL A 187 9.85 -6.52 -14.73
N ALA A 188 9.20 -7.68 -14.69
CA ALA A 188 7.75 -7.77 -14.84
C ALA A 188 7.09 -8.09 -13.51
N LEU A 189 5.96 -7.45 -13.24
CA LEU A 189 5.07 -7.72 -12.12
C LEU A 189 3.71 -8.06 -12.70
N LYS A 190 3.37 -9.34 -12.69
CA LYS A 190 2.20 -9.89 -13.34
C LYS A 190 1.20 -10.37 -12.30
N ILE A 191 0.00 -9.81 -12.32
CA ILE A 191 -1.03 -10.14 -11.35
C ILE A 191 -1.98 -11.14 -11.99
N ILE A 192 -2.11 -12.31 -11.36
CA ILE A 192 -2.82 -13.43 -11.94
C ILE A 192 -4.32 -13.20 -11.82
N TYR A 193 -5.02 -13.08 -12.94
CA TYR A 193 -6.48 -12.98 -12.92
C TYR A 193 -7.16 -14.34 -13.10
N ASN A 194 -6.46 -15.32 -13.67
CA ASN A 194 -6.97 -16.68 -13.84
C ASN A 194 -5.83 -17.68 -14.15
N ASN A 195 -6.05 -18.94 -13.84
CA ASN A 195 -5.20 -20.05 -14.30
C ASN A 195 -5.74 -20.58 -15.64
N ALA A 196 -4.91 -20.62 -16.68
CA ALA A 196 -5.26 -21.05 -18.03
C ALA A 196 -5.72 -22.51 -18.14
N LEU A 197 -5.49 -23.33 -17.11
CA LEU A 197 -6.06 -24.67 -16.97
C LEU A 197 -7.58 -24.65 -16.71
N SER A 198 -8.07 -23.56 -16.11
CA SER A 198 -9.50 -23.33 -15.89
C SER A 198 -10.09 -22.60 -17.10
N PRO A 199 -11.12 -23.15 -17.78
CA PRO A 199 -11.83 -22.46 -18.85
C PRO A 199 -12.32 -21.10 -18.36
N TRP A 200 -11.90 -20.03 -19.04
CA TRP A 200 -12.26 -18.65 -18.67
C TRP A 200 -13.05 -17.91 -19.73
N ASP A 201 -13.13 -18.46 -20.94
CA ASP A 201 -13.88 -17.90 -22.06
C ASP A 201 -15.40 -17.89 -21.82
N ASN A 202 -15.89 -18.61 -20.81
CA ASN A 202 -17.28 -18.62 -20.36
C ASN A 202 -17.44 -18.65 -18.82
N ASP A 203 -16.40 -18.28 -18.07
CA ASP A 203 -16.47 -18.27 -16.60
C ASP A 203 -17.38 -17.11 -16.12
N PRO A 204 -18.51 -17.39 -15.46
CA PRO A 204 -19.41 -16.35 -14.96
C PRO A 204 -18.73 -15.43 -13.93
N LEU A 205 -17.65 -15.88 -13.29
CA LEU A 205 -16.85 -15.12 -12.33
C LEU A 205 -15.70 -14.35 -12.97
N HIS A 206 -15.45 -14.47 -14.28
CA HIS A 206 -14.31 -13.84 -14.94
C HIS A 206 -14.23 -12.33 -14.66
N LYS A 207 -15.37 -11.62 -14.75
CA LYS A 207 -15.43 -10.18 -14.45
C LYS A 207 -15.06 -9.86 -13.01
N PHE A 208 -15.49 -10.68 -12.06
CA PHE A 208 -15.16 -10.50 -10.64
C PHE A 208 -13.66 -10.71 -10.40
N LYS A 209 -13.09 -11.78 -10.94
CA LYS A 209 -11.65 -12.03 -10.88
C LYS A 209 -10.85 -10.86 -11.43
N ILE A 210 -11.28 -10.26 -12.55
CA ILE A 210 -10.65 -9.05 -13.10
C ILE A 210 -10.75 -7.85 -12.14
N TYR A 211 -11.90 -7.64 -11.47
CA TYR A 211 -12.03 -6.57 -10.48
C TYR A 211 -11.09 -6.76 -9.28
N GLU A 212 -11.02 -7.96 -8.75
CA GLU A 212 -10.11 -8.32 -7.65
C GLU A 212 -8.65 -8.10 -8.05
N THR A 213 -8.27 -8.59 -9.23
CA THR A 213 -6.92 -8.41 -9.78
C THR A 213 -6.60 -6.93 -10.01
N ALA A 214 -7.57 -6.13 -10.46
CA ALA A 214 -7.42 -4.69 -10.61
C ALA A 214 -7.29 -3.96 -9.26
N ASN A 215 -7.89 -4.47 -8.18
CA ASN A 215 -7.66 -3.94 -6.83
C ASN A 215 -6.24 -4.25 -6.36
N THR A 216 -5.76 -5.49 -6.55
CA THR A 216 -4.36 -5.84 -6.29
C THR A 216 -3.40 -4.97 -7.08
N LEU A 217 -3.71 -4.64 -8.33
CA LEU A 217 -2.91 -3.72 -9.14
C LEU A 217 -2.78 -2.34 -8.48
N LYS A 218 -3.87 -1.80 -7.93
CA LYS A 218 -3.84 -0.50 -7.24
C LYS A 218 -2.93 -0.56 -6.02
N TYR A 219 -3.04 -1.61 -5.20
CA TYR A 219 -2.20 -1.79 -4.01
C TYR A 219 -0.72 -1.96 -4.38
N LEU A 220 -0.43 -2.78 -5.39
CA LEU A 220 0.92 -2.98 -5.91
C LEU A 220 1.51 -1.67 -6.42
N LEU A 221 0.77 -0.91 -7.24
CA LEU A 221 1.21 0.38 -7.76
C LEU A 221 1.47 1.39 -6.64
N ALA A 222 0.60 1.47 -5.63
CA ALA A 222 0.79 2.37 -4.50
C ALA A 222 2.11 2.06 -3.76
N ARG A 223 2.35 0.79 -3.46
CA ARG A 223 3.58 0.33 -2.80
C ARG A 223 4.83 0.54 -3.67
N LEU A 224 4.73 0.25 -4.97
CA LEU A 224 5.81 0.53 -5.93
C LEU A 224 6.13 2.01 -6.01
N PHE A 225 5.15 2.90 -6.14
CA PHE A 225 5.40 4.33 -6.16
C PHE A 225 6.08 4.78 -4.85
N ASN A 226 5.69 4.23 -3.70
CA ASN A 226 6.35 4.51 -2.43
C ASN A 226 7.82 4.06 -2.42
N LEU A 227 8.10 2.81 -2.77
CA LEU A 227 9.47 2.27 -2.91
C LEU A 227 10.31 3.14 -3.85
N LEU A 228 9.84 3.33 -5.08
CA LEU A 228 10.58 3.97 -6.17
C LEU A 228 10.75 5.49 -5.96
N SER A 229 9.95 6.08 -5.08
CA SER A 229 10.10 7.48 -4.66
C SER A 229 10.82 7.66 -3.35
N SER A 230 11.09 6.59 -2.60
CA SER A 230 11.85 6.66 -1.37
C SER A 230 13.29 7.05 -1.65
N ARG A 231 13.88 7.78 -0.70
CA ARG A 231 15.31 8.11 -0.69
C ARG A 231 16.13 7.14 0.14
N TYR A 232 15.49 6.18 0.80
CA TYR A 232 16.14 5.23 1.67
C TYR A 232 16.62 4.00 0.91
N ILE A 233 17.76 3.46 1.34
CA ILE A 233 18.15 2.08 1.01
C ILE A 233 17.35 1.17 1.93
N ILE A 234 16.54 0.28 1.37
CA ILE A 234 15.57 -0.51 2.13
C ILE A 234 15.91 -2.00 2.08
N ASP A 235 15.94 -2.62 3.25
CA ASP A 235 15.92 -4.08 3.42
C ASP A 235 14.90 -4.46 4.49
N PHE A 236 13.72 -4.93 4.07
CA PHE A 236 12.72 -5.52 4.96
C PHE A 236 12.72 -7.06 4.89
N SER A 237 13.82 -7.68 4.47
CA SER A 237 13.90 -9.12 4.20
C SER A 237 13.53 -9.99 5.41
N LYS A 238 13.79 -9.51 6.63
CA LYS A 238 13.56 -10.21 7.89
C LYS A 238 12.39 -9.63 8.71
N SER A 239 11.70 -8.62 8.20
CA SER A 239 10.53 -8.06 8.87
C SER A 239 9.34 -9.02 8.78
N SER A 240 8.59 -9.11 9.87
CA SER A 240 7.34 -9.87 9.96
C SER A 240 6.21 -9.21 9.17
N ASN A 241 5.15 -9.96 8.88
CA ASN A 241 3.99 -9.43 8.15
C ASN A 241 3.30 -8.29 8.92
N ASP A 242 3.19 -8.40 10.24
CA ASP A 242 2.58 -7.36 11.09
C ASP A 242 3.41 -6.06 11.05
N GLU A 243 4.74 -6.15 11.12
CA GLU A 243 5.61 -4.97 10.96
C GLU A 243 5.47 -4.35 9.57
N LEU A 244 5.43 -5.18 8.51
CA LEU A 244 5.28 -4.72 7.14
C LEU A 244 3.93 -4.05 6.89
N GLU A 245 2.85 -4.52 7.50
CA GLU A 245 1.54 -3.88 7.42
C GLU A 245 1.62 -2.43 7.93
N VAL A 246 2.17 -2.25 9.14
CA VAL A 246 2.37 -0.93 9.73
C VAL A 246 3.32 -0.06 8.89
N ILE A 247 4.46 -0.60 8.44
CA ILE A 247 5.42 0.16 7.60
C ILE A 247 4.76 0.63 6.31
N ASN A 248 3.99 -0.23 5.65
CA ASN A 248 3.31 0.11 4.40
C ASN A 248 2.29 1.24 4.60
N GLU A 249 1.50 1.18 5.67
CA GLU A 249 0.57 2.26 6.02
C GLU A 249 1.31 3.58 6.28
N LEU A 250 2.45 3.56 6.97
CA LEU A 250 3.25 4.76 7.21
C LEU A 250 3.79 5.35 5.91
N PHE A 251 4.18 4.52 4.95
CA PHE A 251 4.56 4.98 3.62
C PHE A 251 3.40 5.64 2.87
N GLU A 252 2.18 5.13 3.02
CA GLU A 252 0.98 5.73 2.42
C GLU A 252 0.61 7.06 3.07
N LEU A 253 0.63 7.12 4.40
CA LEU A 253 0.26 8.29 5.20
C LEU A 253 1.27 9.43 4.99
N GLU A 254 2.56 9.16 5.20
CA GLU A 254 3.58 10.20 5.31
C GLU A 254 4.83 9.95 4.45
N HIS A 255 4.96 8.78 3.82
CA HIS A 255 6.15 8.36 3.04
C HIS A 255 7.42 8.56 3.87
N ASP A 256 8.53 9.00 3.28
CA ASP A 256 9.81 9.13 3.99
C ASP A 256 9.76 10.02 5.25
N GLN A 257 8.71 10.83 5.45
CA GLN A 257 8.63 11.73 6.61
C GLN A 257 8.47 11.00 7.94
N TRP A 258 7.85 9.81 7.97
CA TRP A 258 7.64 9.09 9.23
C TRP A 258 8.97 8.70 9.89
N VAL A 259 9.97 8.31 9.10
CA VAL A 259 11.32 7.94 9.58
C VAL A 259 12.00 9.12 10.29
N LYS A 260 11.83 10.32 9.74
CA LYS A 260 12.44 11.55 10.28
C LYS A 260 11.89 11.96 11.64
N ARG A 261 10.76 11.39 12.07
CA ARG A 261 10.22 11.57 13.43
C ARG A 261 11.15 10.94 14.46
N PHE A 262 11.82 9.85 14.10
CA PHE A 262 12.78 9.16 14.95
C PHE A 262 14.20 9.68 14.71
N LYS A 263 14.73 9.52 13.51
CA LYS A 263 16.11 9.88 13.16
C LYS A 263 16.16 10.65 11.83
N LYS A 264 16.69 11.88 11.87
CA LYS A 264 16.64 12.83 10.73
C LYS A 264 17.68 12.55 9.64
N ASP A 265 18.84 12.03 10.04
CA ASP A 265 20.01 11.75 9.21
C ASP A 265 20.04 10.31 8.68
N THR A 266 18.94 9.56 8.82
CA THR A 266 18.77 8.22 8.26
C THR A 266 18.95 8.23 6.75
N VAL A 267 19.68 7.24 6.24
CA VAL A 267 19.84 6.95 4.81
C VAL A 267 19.40 5.53 4.49
N SER A 268 19.43 4.62 5.45
CA SER A 268 19.03 3.23 5.25
C SER A 268 18.06 2.73 6.32
N LEU A 269 17.14 1.87 5.91
CA LEU A 269 16.19 1.15 6.75
C LEU A 269 16.41 -0.34 6.57
N PHE A 270 16.79 -1.03 7.64
CA PHE A 270 17.10 -2.46 7.58
C PHE A 270 16.35 -3.23 8.66
N SER A 271 15.84 -4.41 8.35
CA SER A 271 15.33 -5.33 9.37
C SER A 271 16.45 -5.67 10.35
N GLY A 272 16.21 -5.46 11.64
CA GLY A 272 17.11 -5.83 12.72
C GLY A 272 17.08 -7.34 13.02
N MET A 273 17.99 -7.78 13.89
CA MET A 273 17.89 -9.10 14.51
C MET A 273 17.00 -9.01 15.75
N GLY A 274 15.67 -9.04 15.54
CA GLY A 274 14.65 -8.83 16.57
C GLY A 274 13.42 -8.09 16.01
N PRO A 275 12.45 -7.71 16.86
CA PRO A 275 11.21 -7.03 16.44
C PRO A 275 11.43 -5.54 16.09
N SER A 276 12.58 -5.22 15.48
CA SER A 276 13.00 -3.85 15.24
C SER A 276 13.44 -3.58 13.82
N LEU A 277 13.15 -2.36 13.40
CA LEU A 277 13.72 -1.73 12.23
C LEU A 277 14.91 -0.86 12.62
N MET A 278 16.03 -1.05 11.94
CA MET A 278 17.25 -0.27 12.11
C MET A 278 17.25 0.93 11.18
N MET A 279 17.46 2.11 11.74
CA MET A 279 17.68 3.35 11.00
C MET A 279 19.16 3.69 11.05
N VAL A 280 19.80 3.71 9.89
CA VAL A 280 21.25 3.85 9.78
C VAL A 280 21.58 5.14 9.05
N ASP A 281 22.49 5.91 9.62
CA ASP A 281 23.02 7.13 9.03
C ASP A 281 24.04 6.82 7.92
N LYS A 282 24.44 7.84 7.17
CA LYS A 282 25.40 7.66 6.07
C LYS A 282 26.74 7.03 6.50
N SER A 283 27.17 7.25 7.74
CA SER A 283 28.44 6.69 8.24
C SER A 283 28.35 5.22 8.65
N GLY A 284 27.15 4.70 8.90
CA GLY A 284 26.95 3.37 9.47
C GLY A 284 27.27 3.25 10.97
N LEU A 285 27.76 4.33 11.60
CA LEU A 285 28.32 4.28 12.96
C LEU A 285 27.31 4.58 14.06
N LYS A 286 26.13 5.11 13.71
CA LYS A 286 25.11 5.53 14.70
C LYS A 286 23.74 4.93 14.40
N PRO A 287 23.59 3.59 14.39
CA PRO A 287 22.29 2.97 14.22
C PRO A 287 21.37 3.34 15.39
N GLU A 288 20.08 3.50 15.08
CA GLU A 288 19.00 3.62 16.06
C GLU A 288 17.92 2.59 15.72
N ALA A 289 17.36 1.92 16.72
CA ALA A 289 16.36 0.87 16.53
C ALA A 289 14.95 1.40 16.79
N VAL A 290 13.96 0.95 16.02
CA VAL A 290 12.53 1.19 16.25
C VAL A 290 11.82 -0.14 16.38
N ASP A 291 11.27 -0.42 17.56
CA ASP A 291 10.33 -1.51 17.74
C ASP A 291 8.98 -1.13 17.14
N ILE A 292 8.37 -2.04 16.40
CA ILE A 292 7.03 -1.83 15.81
C ILE A 292 6.07 -2.82 16.46
N VAL A 293 4.99 -2.30 17.06
CA VAL A 293 4.01 -3.11 17.77
C VAL A 293 2.60 -2.72 17.38
N GLU A 294 1.80 -3.70 16.98
CA GLU A 294 0.37 -3.52 16.79
C GLU A 294 -0.41 -3.77 18.09
N VAL A 295 -1.41 -2.93 18.34
CA VAL A 295 -2.26 -2.98 19.54
C VAL A 295 -3.71 -2.95 19.12
N MET A 296 -4.50 -3.86 19.69
CA MET A 296 -5.94 -3.95 19.39
C MET A 296 -6.22 -4.10 17.89
N LYS A 297 -5.39 -4.90 17.19
CA LYS A 297 -5.59 -5.26 15.79
C LYS A 297 -7.03 -5.74 15.62
N ALA A 298 -7.79 -5.02 14.80
CA ALA A 298 -9.09 -5.54 14.37
C ALA A 298 -8.80 -6.88 13.68
N LYS A 299 -9.45 -7.96 14.13
CA LYS A 299 -9.47 -9.18 13.32
C LYS A 299 -10.17 -8.80 12.02
N ILE A 300 -9.37 -8.53 11.00
CA ILE A 300 -9.81 -8.71 9.65
C ILE A 300 -10.03 -10.23 9.59
N GLU A 301 -11.27 -10.71 9.76
CA GLU A 301 -11.61 -12.03 9.22
C GLU A 301 -11.05 -12.04 7.79
N ASP A 302 -10.36 -13.11 7.38
CA ASP A 302 -9.63 -13.30 6.11
C ASP A 302 -10.41 -12.93 4.83
N GLU A 303 -10.87 -11.70 4.76
CA GLU A 303 -11.37 -11.00 3.63
C GLU A 303 -10.18 -10.16 3.20
N GLY A 304 -9.39 -10.75 2.32
CA GLY A 304 -8.75 -9.99 1.27
C GLY A 304 -9.77 -9.08 0.55
N PRO A 305 -9.38 -8.40 -0.53
CA PRO A 305 -10.33 -7.61 -1.29
C PRO A 305 -11.56 -8.49 -1.59
N SER A 306 -12.70 -7.91 -1.23
CA SER A 306 -13.89 -8.56 -0.69
C SER A 306 -14.26 -9.88 -1.40
N LYS A 307 -14.33 -11.01 -0.68
CA LYS A 307 -15.15 -12.15 -1.13
C LYS A 307 -16.62 -11.74 -1.02
N VAL A 308 -17.10 -10.92 -1.95
CA VAL A 308 -18.51 -10.57 -2.03
C VAL A 308 -19.27 -11.81 -2.50
N ILE A 309 -19.81 -12.60 -1.56
CA ILE A 309 -20.80 -13.63 -1.86
C ILE A 309 -22.14 -12.93 -2.04
N LEU A 310 -22.41 -12.42 -3.25
CA LEU A 310 -23.77 -11.98 -3.61
C LEU A 310 -24.59 -13.22 -4.01
N GLY A 311 -25.77 -13.38 -3.42
CA GLY A 311 -26.72 -14.40 -3.85
C GLY A 311 -27.22 -14.18 -5.28
N GLU A 312 -27.65 -15.26 -5.94
CA GLU A 312 -28.08 -15.31 -7.35
C GLU A 312 -29.13 -14.26 -7.76
N ASP A 313 -29.98 -13.81 -6.82
CA ASP A 313 -31.04 -12.82 -7.08
C ASP A 313 -30.62 -11.35 -6.89
N GLU A 314 -29.62 -11.07 -6.04
CA GLU A 314 -29.04 -9.72 -5.93
C GLU A 314 -28.19 -9.39 -7.17
N TRP A 315 -27.60 -10.42 -7.79
CA TRP A 315 -26.76 -10.38 -8.99
C TRP A 315 -27.47 -9.81 -10.23
N LYS A 316 -28.72 -10.22 -10.51
CA LYS A 316 -29.47 -9.78 -11.70
C LYS A 316 -29.86 -8.30 -11.66
N ASN A 317 -29.90 -7.71 -10.46
CA ASN A 317 -30.36 -6.34 -10.24
C ASN A 317 -29.22 -5.36 -9.90
N ALA A 318 -28.02 -5.86 -9.59
CA ALA A 318 -26.88 -5.05 -9.19
C ALA A 318 -26.51 -3.94 -10.19
N PRO A 319 -26.41 -4.14 -11.51
CA PRO A 319 -25.92 -3.07 -12.41
C PRO A 319 -26.83 -1.84 -12.45
N LYS A 320 -28.16 -2.02 -12.47
CA LYS A 320 -29.14 -0.92 -12.48
C LYS A 320 -29.26 -0.24 -11.12
N LYS A 321 -29.15 -1.02 -10.03
CA LYS A 321 -29.20 -0.50 -8.66
C LYS A 321 -27.90 0.24 -8.30
N TRP A 322 -26.76 -0.24 -8.80
CA TRP A 322 -25.43 0.36 -8.60
C TRP A 322 -25.26 1.61 -9.45
N LEU A 323 -25.67 1.63 -10.74
CA LEU A 323 -25.65 2.86 -11.53
C LEU A 323 -26.57 3.94 -10.94
N ARG A 324 -27.79 3.58 -10.50
CA ARG A 324 -28.69 4.53 -9.82
C ARG A 324 -28.14 4.99 -8.48
N LYS A 325 -27.50 4.10 -7.71
CA LYS A 325 -26.83 4.46 -6.45
C LYS A 325 -25.62 5.35 -6.71
N LEU A 326 -24.86 5.12 -7.77
CA LEU A 326 -23.69 5.95 -8.14
C LEU A 326 -24.12 7.30 -8.70
N MET A 327 -25.19 7.36 -9.50
CA MET A 327 -25.80 8.62 -9.95
C MET A 327 -26.46 9.38 -8.79
N PHE A 328 -27.09 8.68 -7.84
CA PHE A 328 -27.63 9.26 -6.61
C PHE A 328 -26.51 9.76 -5.68
N LEU A 329 -25.41 9.03 -5.53
CA LEU A 329 -24.24 9.42 -4.73
C LEU A 329 -23.39 10.51 -5.40
N ASN A 330 -23.36 10.58 -6.73
CA ASN A 330 -22.74 11.69 -7.47
C ASN A 330 -23.62 12.96 -7.48
N ASN A 331 -24.95 12.82 -7.43
CA ASN A 331 -25.88 13.95 -7.39
C ASN A 331 -26.26 14.40 -5.96
N ILE A 332 -25.97 13.56 -4.97
CA ILE A 332 -26.01 13.87 -3.54
C ILE A 332 -24.60 13.61 -3.02
N SER A 333 -23.65 14.43 -3.45
CA SER A 333 -22.40 14.53 -2.73
C SER A 333 -22.69 15.32 -1.46
N VAL A 334 -22.67 14.66 -0.30
CA VAL A 334 -22.33 15.37 0.92
C VAL A 334 -20.82 15.59 0.83
N ASN A 335 -20.39 16.81 0.58
CA ASN A 335 -18.95 17.09 0.52
C ASN A 335 -18.30 16.75 1.89
N ASP A 336 -17.03 16.37 1.92
CA ASP A 336 -16.36 15.99 3.18
C ASP A 336 -16.33 17.15 4.22
N ASP A 337 -16.48 18.40 3.75
CA ASP A 337 -16.67 19.62 4.54
C ASP A 337 -18.13 19.86 5.00
N GLU A 338 -19.09 19.11 4.48
CA GLU A 338 -20.51 19.14 4.86
C GLU A 338 -20.86 18.12 5.96
N LEU A 339 -19.93 17.21 6.27
CA LEU A 339 -20.04 16.30 7.40
C LEU A 339 -19.30 16.89 8.59
N LEU A 340 -20.07 17.34 9.58
CA LEU A 340 -19.58 17.65 10.91
C LEU A 340 -18.67 16.51 11.41
N TRP A 341 -17.64 16.83 12.19
CA TRP A 341 -16.72 15.85 12.79
C TRP A 341 -17.34 14.95 13.87
N ASN A 342 -18.67 14.76 13.79
CA ASN A 342 -19.51 13.87 14.58
C ASN A 342 -20.15 12.80 13.69
N LYS A 343 -19.34 12.18 12.81
CA LYS A 343 -19.55 10.75 12.61
C LYS A 343 -19.27 10.11 13.96
N SER A 344 -20.32 10.01 14.79
CA SER A 344 -20.44 8.81 15.62
C SER A 344 -20.14 7.68 14.66
N ALA A 345 -19.01 7.01 14.85
CA ALA A 345 -18.80 5.75 14.19
C ALA A 345 -19.88 4.86 14.82
N LYS A 346 -21.10 4.90 14.28
CA LYS A 346 -22.01 3.77 14.33
C LYS A 346 -21.30 2.70 13.52
N TYR A 347 -20.25 2.13 14.13
CA TYR A 347 -19.72 0.86 13.71
C TYR A 347 -20.90 -0.08 13.61
N ASP A 348 -20.87 -0.95 12.62
CA ASP A 348 -21.84 -2.03 12.56
C ASP A 348 -21.74 -2.79 13.89
N LEU A 349 -22.74 -2.58 14.74
CA LEU A 349 -22.85 -3.16 16.08
C LEU A 349 -22.96 -4.69 16.02
N LYS A 350 -23.04 -5.28 14.82
CA LYS A 350 -23.21 -6.72 14.62
C LYS A 350 -21.95 -7.54 14.88
N THR A 351 -20.73 -6.99 14.88
CA THR A 351 -19.52 -7.84 14.93
C THR A 351 -18.32 -7.34 15.76
N GLY A 352 -18.32 -6.15 16.37
CA GLY A 352 -17.16 -5.64 17.11
C GLY A 352 -17.46 -5.00 18.47
N LYS A 353 -16.69 -5.37 19.51
CA LYS A 353 -16.67 -4.63 20.78
C LYS A 353 -16.13 -3.22 20.53
N ILE A 354 -16.91 -2.19 20.84
CA ILE A 354 -16.44 -0.78 20.83
C ILE A 354 -15.64 -0.55 22.12
N PHE A 355 -14.54 0.18 22.03
CA PHE A 355 -13.68 0.49 23.17
C PHE A 355 -13.80 1.96 23.55
N THR A 356 -13.76 2.24 24.85
CA THR A 356 -13.62 3.63 25.29
C THR A 356 -12.24 4.17 24.94
N MET A 357 -12.09 5.49 24.85
CA MET A 357 -10.76 6.12 24.70
C MET A 357 -9.81 5.72 25.84
N GLU A 358 -10.34 5.56 27.05
CA GLU A 358 -9.58 5.09 28.22
C GLU A 358 -9.17 3.62 28.09
N ASP A 359 -10.05 2.73 27.60
CA ASP A 359 -9.70 1.32 27.36
C ASP A 359 -8.56 1.20 26.35
N VAL A 360 -8.62 1.98 25.27
CA VAL A 360 -7.56 2.03 24.27
C VAL A 360 -6.26 2.55 24.89
N ALA A 361 -6.32 3.63 25.65
CA ALA A 361 -5.15 4.16 26.36
C ALA A 361 -4.55 3.13 27.34
N LYS A 362 -5.38 2.37 28.07
CA LYS A 362 -4.93 1.28 28.96
C LYS A 362 -4.22 0.16 28.19
N ASN A 363 -4.73 -0.24 27.04
CA ASN A 363 -4.11 -1.28 26.21
C ASN A 363 -2.75 -0.81 25.64
N ILE A 364 -2.69 0.41 25.11
CA ILE A 364 -1.43 1.01 24.65
C ILE A 364 -0.43 1.09 25.81
N ALA A 365 -0.87 1.59 26.97
CA ALA A 365 0.00 1.74 28.13
C ALA A 365 0.54 0.40 28.65
N LYS A 366 -0.31 -0.64 28.67
CA LYS A 366 0.11 -2.00 29.00
C LYS A 366 1.21 -2.48 28.06
N VAL A 367 1.03 -2.32 26.75
CA VAL A 367 2.04 -2.73 25.76
C VAL A 367 3.35 -1.95 25.92
N ILE A 368 3.28 -0.65 26.21
CA ILE A 368 4.47 0.17 26.52
C ILE A 368 5.18 -0.39 27.76
N ALA A 369 4.45 -0.68 28.83
CA ALA A 369 5.02 -1.21 30.06
C ALA A 369 5.66 -2.59 29.82
N ASP A 370 4.98 -3.50 29.14
CA ASP A 370 5.47 -4.84 28.81
C ASP A 370 6.76 -4.76 27.96
N ARG A 371 6.78 -3.91 26.93
CA ARG A 371 7.98 -3.68 26.10
C ARG A 371 9.10 -2.99 26.86
N SER A 372 8.78 -2.14 27.81
CA SER A 372 9.77 -1.45 28.64
C SER A 372 10.48 -2.39 29.62
N GLN A 373 9.88 -3.55 29.94
CA GLN A 373 10.51 -4.59 30.74
C GLN A 373 11.52 -5.44 29.95
N ASP A 374 11.49 -5.38 28.60
CA ASP A 374 12.43 -6.10 27.76
C ASP A 374 13.84 -5.50 27.87
N LYS A 375 14.75 -6.28 28.46
CA LYS A 375 16.16 -5.92 28.66
C LYS A 375 17.07 -6.42 27.52
N SER A 376 16.51 -6.95 26.45
CA SER A 376 17.29 -7.44 25.30
C SER A 376 18.18 -6.32 24.73
N SER A 377 19.40 -6.71 24.35
CA SER A 377 20.32 -5.81 23.67
C SER A 377 20.08 -5.91 22.16
N TYR A 378 20.03 -4.75 21.51
CA TYR A 378 19.82 -4.64 20.07
C TYR A 378 21.19 -4.59 19.45
N THR A 379 21.40 -5.36 18.39
CA THR A 379 22.70 -5.37 17.70
C THR A 379 22.51 -5.06 16.22
N TYR A 380 23.43 -4.27 15.69
CA TYR A 380 23.55 -3.98 14.27
C TYR A 380 25.02 -4.08 13.90
N ASP A 381 25.34 -4.92 12.91
CA ASP A 381 26.71 -5.20 12.45
C ASP A 381 27.69 -5.55 13.58
N GLY A 382 27.24 -6.39 14.52
CA GLY A 382 28.03 -6.83 15.69
C GLY A 382 28.18 -5.79 16.81
N ALA A 383 27.69 -4.56 16.64
CA ALA A 383 27.73 -3.52 17.66
C ALA A 383 26.38 -3.35 18.37
N THR A 384 26.41 -3.03 19.66
CA THR A 384 25.20 -2.73 20.45
C THR A 384 24.59 -1.39 20.04
N VAL A 385 23.28 -1.39 19.76
CA VAL A 385 22.49 -0.20 19.47
C VAL A 385 22.01 0.42 20.78
N ASN A 386 22.51 1.61 21.09
CA ASN A 386 22.24 2.28 22.37
C ASN A 386 20.92 3.05 22.39
N LYS A 387 20.44 3.50 21.23
CA LYS A 387 19.22 4.30 21.10
C LYS A 387 18.10 3.45 20.53
N LYS A 388 17.02 3.34 21.30
CA LYS A 388 15.84 2.57 20.95
C LYS A 388 14.62 3.47 20.96
N HIS A 389 13.70 3.24 20.03
CA HIS A 389 12.40 3.88 19.96
C HIS A 389 11.32 2.82 19.89
N LEU A 390 10.09 3.24 20.18
CA LEU A 390 8.91 2.38 20.08
C LEU A 390 7.87 3.06 19.19
N LEU A 391 7.37 2.31 18.21
CA LEU A 391 6.25 2.68 17.37
C LEU A 391 5.09 1.74 17.69
N ILE A 392 3.96 2.32 18.06
CA ILE A 392 2.73 1.59 18.36
C ILE A 392 1.70 1.95 17.30
N ALA A 393 1.22 0.96 16.55
CA ALA A 393 0.06 1.12 15.69
C ALA A 393 -1.16 0.55 16.42
N CYS A 394 -2.19 1.36 16.63
CA CYS A 394 -3.40 0.97 17.33
C CYS A 394 -4.62 1.04 16.40
N ASP A 395 -5.31 -0.09 16.24
CA ASP A 395 -6.45 -0.25 15.34
C ASP A 395 -7.77 -0.51 16.09
N ALA A 396 -7.96 0.21 17.19
CA ALA A 396 -9.15 0.08 18.01
C ALA A 396 -10.37 0.76 17.36
N PRO A 397 -11.54 0.09 17.31
CA PRO A 397 -12.80 0.74 16.97
C PRO A 397 -13.24 1.63 18.14
N ILE A 398 -13.06 2.95 17.98
CA ILE A 398 -13.48 3.96 18.95
C ILE A 398 -14.64 4.77 18.38
N SER A 399 -15.59 5.14 19.22
CA SER A 399 -16.70 6.03 18.84
C SER A 399 -16.77 7.22 19.79
N PHE A 400 -16.59 8.42 19.25
CA PHE A 400 -16.67 9.67 20.01
C PHE A 400 -17.39 10.74 19.22
N TYR A 401 -17.75 11.83 19.89
CA TYR A 401 -18.18 13.07 19.27
C TYR A 401 -17.52 14.27 19.95
N ILE A 402 -17.39 15.39 19.24
CA ILE A 402 -16.83 16.63 19.74
C ILE A 402 -17.93 17.69 19.77
N THR A 403 -18.06 18.40 20.90
CA THR A 403 -19.02 19.50 21.07
C THR A 403 -18.36 20.72 21.68
N HIS A 404 -18.77 21.91 21.26
CA HIS A 404 -18.41 23.16 21.91
C HIS A 404 -19.20 23.31 23.23
N ASN A 405 -18.51 23.63 24.33
CA ASN A 405 -19.10 23.61 25.67
C ASN A 405 -20.22 24.65 25.86
N GLN A 406 -20.09 25.82 25.22
CA GLN A 406 -21.09 26.90 25.31
C GLN A 406 -22.18 26.84 24.23
N THR A 407 -21.80 26.75 22.95
CA THR A 407 -22.75 26.80 21.83
C THR A 407 -23.40 25.46 21.51
N HIS A 408 -22.85 24.36 22.05
CA HIS A 408 -23.20 22.98 21.68
C HIS A 408 -22.99 22.65 20.18
N GLU A 409 -22.39 23.57 19.42
CA GLU A 409 -22.08 23.38 18.02
C GLU A 409 -20.96 22.35 17.83
N PHE A 410 -20.93 21.79 16.64
CA PHE A 410 -19.97 20.77 16.24
C PHE A 410 -18.70 21.39 15.66
N VAL A 411 -17.58 20.67 15.73
CA VAL A 411 -16.31 21.12 15.16
C VAL A 411 -16.32 20.95 13.64
N GLU A 412 -16.13 22.05 12.90
CA GLU A 412 -16.23 22.05 11.42
C GLU A 412 -14.87 21.84 10.71
N GLY A 413 -13.76 21.79 11.45
CA GLY A 413 -12.41 21.68 10.88
C GLY A 413 -11.70 20.37 11.18
N LYS A 414 -11.32 19.60 10.15
CA LYS A 414 -10.61 18.31 10.28
C LYS A 414 -9.35 18.39 11.14
N LYS A 415 -8.48 19.39 10.88
CA LYS A 415 -7.23 19.57 11.63
C LYS A 415 -7.49 19.86 13.11
N LYS A 416 -8.49 20.70 13.41
CA LYS A 416 -8.87 21.06 14.78
C LYS A 416 -9.52 19.88 15.51
N GLY A 417 -10.42 19.15 14.86
CA GLY A 417 -11.02 17.92 15.40
C GLY A 417 -9.98 16.85 15.71
N SER A 418 -9.08 16.58 14.77
CA SER A 418 -7.94 15.67 14.97
C SER A 418 -7.08 16.07 16.17
N GLN A 419 -6.80 17.36 16.35
CA GLN A 419 -6.02 17.86 17.48
C GLN A 419 -6.75 17.69 18.82
N LEU A 420 -8.06 17.94 18.87
CA LEU A 420 -8.87 17.75 20.08
C LEU A 420 -8.92 16.28 20.51
N VAL A 421 -9.06 15.35 19.56
CA VAL A 421 -9.06 13.91 19.88
C VAL A 421 -7.67 13.42 20.27
N ALA A 422 -6.61 13.91 19.61
CA ALA A 422 -5.23 13.68 20.05
C ALA A 422 -5.06 14.08 21.51
N ASN A 423 -5.53 15.28 21.86
CA ASN A 423 -5.42 15.86 23.19
C ASN A 423 -6.17 15.04 24.25
N GLU A 424 -7.34 14.50 23.92
CA GLU A 424 -8.10 13.65 24.85
C GLU A 424 -7.45 12.27 25.05
N PHE A 425 -6.96 11.62 23.99
CA PHE A 425 -6.17 10.38 24.13
C PHE A 425 -4.92 10.60 24.99
N MET A 426 -4.24 11.72 24.74
CA MET A 426 -3.06 12.14 25.49
C MET A 426 -3.36 12.33 26.98
N LYS A 427 -4.49 12.96 27.33
CA LYS A 427 -4.90 13.09 28.74
C LYS A 427 -4.97 11.73 29.44
N TYR A 428 -5.63 10.74 28.83
CA TYR A 428 -5.70 9.38 29.40
C TYR A 428 -4.33 8.69 29.44
N LEU A 429 -3.57 8.72 28.35
CA LEU A 429 -2.23 8.13 28.29
C LEU A 429 -1.28 8.73 29.33
N ASN A 430 -1.26 10.07 29.48
CA ASN A 430 -0.43 10.77 30.48
C ASN A 430 -0.77 10.32 31.90
N THR A 431 -2.06 10.14 32.18
CA THR A 431 -2.53 9.74 33.51
C THR A 431 -2.11 8.30 33.80
N ILE A 432 -2.30 7.39 32.84
CA ILE A 432 -2.01 5.96 33.01
C ILE A 432 -0.51 5.68 33.02
N LEU A 433 0.28 6.45 32.26
CA LEU A 433 1.73 6.27 32.11
C LEU A 433 2.57 7.11 33.08
N ALA A 434 1.95 7.87 34.00
CA ALA A 434 2.65 8.79 34.91
C ALA A 434 3.77 8.09 35.71
N GLU A 435 3.55 6.82 36.08
CA GLU A 435 4.47 5.99 36.86
C GLU A 435 5.19 4.91 36.02
N VAL A 436 5.00 4.90 34.70
CA VAL A 436 5.61 3.90 33.81
C VAL A 436 6.96 4.39 33.32
N GLU A 437 7.99 3.71 33.78
CA GLU A 437 9.37 3.90 33.34
C GLU A 437 9.61 3.20 31.99
N SER A 438 10.29 3.87 31.06
CA SER A 438 10.54 3.32 29.73
C SER A 438 11.99 3.54 29.26
N PRO A 439 12.64 2.51 28.67
CA PRO A 439 13.99 2.62 28.12
C PRO A 439 14.04 3.24 26.72
N PHE A 440 12.88 3.48 26.07
CA PHE A 440 12.83 4.04 24.72
C PHE A 440 13.02 5.55 24.74
N GLU A 441 13.84 6.12 23.84
CA GLU A 441 14.07 7.58 23.74
C GLU A 441 12.84 8.32 23.19
N LYS A 442 12.10 7.66 22.28
CA LYS A 442 10.87 8.19 21.68
C LYS A 442 9.84 7.09 21.58
N ILE A 443 8.58 7.42 21.88
CA ILE A 443 7.44 6.54 21.68
C ILE A 443 6.44 7.26 20.79
N LEU A 444 6.12 6.67 19.64
CA LEU A 444 5.16 7.22 18.69
C LEU A 444 3.97 6.27 18.58
N VAL A 445 2.77 6.78 18.81
CA VAL A 445 1.54 6.01 18.76
C VAL A 445 0.70 6.50 17.60
N TYR A 446 0.37 5.63 16.66
CA TYR A 446 -0.59 5.89 15.60
C TYR A 446 -1.91 5.25 15.96
N VAL A 447 -2.92 6.06 16.28
CA VAL A 447 -4.27 5.55 16.57
C VAL A 447 -5.12 5.72 15.32
N LYS A 448 -5.70 4.63 14.81
CA LYS A 448 -6.70 4.69 13.76
C LYS A 448 -7.94 5.34 14.32
N ILE A 449 -8.24 6.53 13.83
CA ILE A 449 -9.46 7.23 14.18
C ILE A 449 -10.44 7.06 13.03
N PRO A 450 -11.66 6.57 13.30
CA PRO A 450 -12.72 6.50 12.31
C PRO A 450 -13.30 7.90 12.07
N ALA A 451 -12.49 8.78 11.50
CA ALA A 451 -12.92 9.98 10.81
C ALA A 451 -12.68 9.77 9.31
N ILE A 452 -13.57 10.32 8.48
CA ILE A 452 -13.70 10.10 7.04
C ILE A 452 -12.35 9.81 6.35
N GLY A 453 -12.17 8.56 5.92
CA GLY A 453 -10.97 8.07 5.23
C GLY A 453 -10.09 7.12 6.03
N SER A 454 -10.46 6.74 7.27
CA SER A 454 -9.70 5.77 8.10
C SER A 454 -8.24 6.17 8.36
N GLY A 455 -7.97 7.48 8.47
CA GLY A 455 -6.61 7.98 8.71
C GLY A 455 -6.12 7.68 10.13
N LYS A 456 -4.85 7.30 10.28
CA LYS A 456 -4.21 7.17 11.59
C LYS A 456 -3.73 8.54 12.07
N LEU A 457 -4.02 8.87 13.32
CA LEU A 457 -3.60 10.09 13.97
C LEU A 457 -2.29 9.82 14.74
N PRO A 458 -1.19 10.54 14.42
CA PRO A 458 0.04 10.42 15.18
C PRO A 458 -0.09 11.12 16.53
N ILE A 459 0.21 10.39 17.60
CA ILE A 459 0.31 10.83 18.98
C ILE A 459 1.77 10.61 19.40
N PHE A 460 2.47 11.70 19.73
CA PHE A 460 3.91 11.67 19.98
C PHE A 460 4.23 11.79 21.46
N MET A 461 5.12 10.93 21.94
CA MET A 461 5.53 10.85 23.34
C MET A 461 7.06 10.79 23.42
N THR A 462 7.67 11.58 24.31
CA THR A 462 9.13 11.59 24.53
C THR A 462 9.40 11.21 25.98
N THR A 463 10.42 10.37 26.19
CA THR A 463 10.90 10.05 27.53
C THR A 463 12.00 11.04 27.92
N LYS A 464 12.11 11.39 29.21
CA LYS A 464 13.10 12.38 29.68
C LYS A 464 14.49 11.77 29.84
N ASN A 465 15.19 11.42 28.75
CA ASN A 465 16.66 11.25 28.64
C ASN A 465 17.43 10.49 29.75
N LYS A 466 16.76 9.77 30.63
CA LYS A 466 17.35 8.90 31.64
C LYS A 466 16.45 7.69 31.71
N VAL A 467 17.08 6.51 31.67
CA VAL A 467 16.51 5.25 32.15
C VAL A 467 15.66 5.58 33.37
N ASN A 468 14.39 5.18 33.36
CA ASN A 468 13.49 5.35 34.50
C ASN A 468 13.04 6.79 34.78
N THR A 469 12.45 7.47 33.79
CA THR A 469 11.83 8.80 33.99
C THR A 469 10.42 8.89 33.40
N PRO A 470 9.53 9.71 34.01
CA PRO A 470 8.17 9.92 33.51
C PRO A 470 8.14 10.47 32.07
N ILE A 471 7.15 10.04 31.30
CA ILE A 471 6.89 10.51 29.94
C ILE A 471 6.38 11.96 30.01
N VAL A 472 7.00 12.89 29.27
CA VAL A 472 6.63 14.31 29.27
C VAL A 472 6.41 14.82 27.86
N PHE A 473 5.40 15.67 27.68
CA PHE A 473 4.79 15.93 26.39
C PHE A 473 4.86 17.39 25.94
N GLY A 474 4.99 17.59 24.64
CA GLY A 474 4.67 18.84 23.96
C GLY A 474 3.31 18.71 23.25
N GLY A 475 2.38 19.62 23.51
CA GLY A 475 1.11 19.71 22.75
C GLY A 475 -0.18 19.43 23.51
N PHE A 476 -0.13 19.03 24.79
CA PHE A 476 -1.32 19.07 25.64
C PHE A 476 -1.73 20.52 25.86
N ASN A 477 -2.96 20.88 25.49
CA ASN A 477 -3.50 22.23 25.69
C ASN A 477 -4.75 22.17 26.55
N GLU A 478 -4.59 22.46 27.84
CA GLU A 478 -5.68 22.52 28.82
C GLU A 478 -6.73 23.57 28.42
N LYS A 479 -6.34 24.64 27.71
CA LYS A 479 -7.28 25.68 27.25
C LYS A 479 -8.30 25.14 26.25
N ASP A 480 -7.92 24.18 25.41
CA ASP A 480 -8.83 23.65 24.38
C ASP A 480 -9.92 22.75 25.00
N GLN A 481 -9.63 22.06 26.11
CA GLN A 481 -10.62 21.27 26.87
C GLN A 481 -11.64 22.14 27.60
N ASN A 482 -11.28 23.39 27.94
CA ASN A 482 -12.23 24.34 28.52
C ASN A 482 -13.27 24.83 27.50
N VAL A 483 -12.95 24.77 26.21
CA VAL A 483 -13.83 25.27 25.12
C VAL A 483 -14.59 24.13 24.44
N PHE A 484 -13.96 22.96 24.28
CA PHE A 484 -14.54 21.80 23.61
C PHE A 484 -14.46 20.55 24.49
N THR A 485 -15.49 19.71 24.42
CA THR A 485 -15.49 18.38 25.04
C THR A 485 -15.48 17.30 23.97
N VAL A 486 -14.57 16.34 24.11
CA VAL A 486 -14.60 15.06 23.37
C VAL A 486 -15.34 14.06 24.24
N VAL A 487 -16.50 13.60 23.78
CA VAL A 487 -17.36 12.68 24.53
C VAL A 487 -17.30 11.30 23.89
N ASP A 488 -17.05 10.30 24.72
CA ASP A 488 -17.09 8.89 24.35
C ASP A 488 -18.54 8.41 24.26
N ILE A 489 -18.96 7.88 23.12
CA ILE A 489 -20.36 7.48 22.90
C ILE A 489 -20.72 6.24 23.72
N THR A 490 -19.73 5.46 24.14
CA THR A 490 -19.96 4.25 24.95
C THR A 490 -20.17 4.55 26.42
N ARG A 491 -19.75 5.72 26.88
CA ARG A 491 -20.09 6.19 28.21
C ARG A 491 -21.49 6.78 28.12
N ASN A 492 -22.42 6.17 28.84
CA ASN A 492 -23.83 6.57 28.85
C ASN A 492 -24.04 7.83 29.72
N ASP A 493 -23.05 8.72 29.76
CA ASP A 493 -22.88 9.84 30.67
C ASP A 493 -23.29 11.19 30.08
N TYR A 494 -23.86 11.20 28.86
CA TYR A 494 -24.36 12.43 28.22
C TYR A 494 -25.76 12.29 27.63
N ASP A 495 -26.60 13.28 27.95
CA ASP A 495 -28.02 13.37 27.62
C ASP A 495 -28.28 13.28 26.10
N PRO A 496 -28.90 12.19 25.60
CA PRO A 496 -29.18 12.00 24.18
C PRO A 496 -30.14 13.06 23.60
N LEU A 497 -30.84 13.85 24.43
CA LEU A 497 -31.68 14.97 23.97
C LEU A 497 -30.86 16.19 23.53
N LYS A 498 -29.57 16.29 23.87
CA LYS A 498 -28.69 17.41 23.47
C LYS A 498 -27.99 17.22 22.13
N VAL A 499 -28.04 16.03 21.52
CA VAL A 499 -27.44 15.76 20.20
C VAL A 499 -28.52 15.87 19.12
N GLY A 500 -29.00 17.10 18.91
CA GLY A 500 -29.91 17.44 17.84
C GLY A 500 -29.18 17.68 16.53
N SER A 501 -29.55 16.88 15.51
CA SER A 501 -29.54 17.19 14.08
C SER A 501 -28.20 17.39 13.34
N PHE A 502 -28.00 16.55 12.32
CA PHE A 502 -27.06 16.77 11.22
C PHE A 502 -27.12 18.23 10.74
N LYS A 503 -25.97 18.91 10.65
CA LYS A 503 -25.88 20.20 9.94
C LYS A 503 -26.05 19.92 8.44
N VAL A 504 -27.20 20.30 7.90
CA VAL A 504 -27.44 20.33 6.45
C VAL A 504 -27.11 21.74 5.97
N THR A 505 -25.98 21.90 5.30
CA THR A 505 -25.63 23.18 4.67
C THR A 505 -26.21 23.20 3.26
N VAL A 506 -27.28 23.96 3.05
CA VAL A 506 -27.86 24.15 1.70
C VAL A 506 -27.03 25.21 0.96
N ARG A 507 -26.16 24.77 0.05
CA ARG A 507 -25.49 25.67 -0.91
C ARG A 507 -26.39 25.81 -2.14
N LEU A 508 -26.98 26.98 -2.33
CA LEU A 508 -27.64 27.31 -3.60
C LEU A 508 -26.54 27.42 -4.66
N LYS A 509 -26.73 26.79 -5.83
CA LYS A 509 -25.84 26.97 -6.98
C LYS A 509 -25.69 28.47 -7.24
N THR A 510 -24.48 28.99 -7.09
CA THR A 510 -24.08 30.17 -7.83
C THR A 510 -23.76 29.71 -9.24
N GLU A 511 -24.41 30.32 -10.23
CA GLU A 511 -24.11 30.10 -11.64
C GLU A 511 -22.65 30.52 -11.90
N GLY A 512 -21.87 29.62 -12.49
CA GLY A 512 -20.46 29.81 -12.82
C GLY A 512 -19.87 28.57 -13.47
#